data_AF-A0A9P9TCK7-F1
#
_entry.id   AF-A0A9P9TCK7-F1
#
_cell.length_a   1.000
_cell.length_b   1.000
_cell.length_c   1.000
_cell.angle_alpha   90.00
_cell.angle_beta   90.00
_cell.angle_gamma   90.00
#
_symmetry.space_group_name_H-M   'P 1'
#
loop_
_entity.id
_entity.type
_entity.pdbx_description
1 polymer ?
#
loop_
_entity_poly.entity_id
_entity_poly.type
_entity_poly.pdbx_seq_one_letter_code
_entity_poly.pdbx_strand_id
1 'polypeptide(L)'
;MGKIYSETEVVNIWLGESDASTDSLVEIVQHSGVPVRPEPGMEEFEKANIIFAKRLETVATVINIVAMRPWWRRVWTVQECILSRNDPIFQCGFATFSWESFFSVIHALFIETRFEKTSISHEADPQLEQLKLLRDQVSSGAKLNEARQTLQAISALPGLRLWYQANQDVPLADCFSLGLGRQTSVAHDYIYGFLGLLPDHERERVSIDYRRSYWDTYSAFYDLLLEVSGWRGLQVLIMTSFHNTDGSRPSWMPDFSTQTDVHECTGFFLAAEQQFGTLDRMVARPKDSDILRLEGVFIDTVACLYPMPKGTASETAMERVMAWADEIGSDISSRSFMEYDVPYAVVEASKQAHTSRLFLGNVRIEDIFGIDEDHFTSY
;
A
#
# COMPACT_ATOMS: atom_id res chain seq x y z
N MET A 1 -0.04 -22.34 8.67
CA MET A 1 0.78 -21.99 7.49
C MET A 1 2.15 -21.46 7.90
N GLY A 2 2.27 -20.52 8.84
CA GLY A 2 3.56 -19.91 9.20
C GLY A 2 4.72 -20.87 9.44
N LYS A 3 4.52 -21.88 10.30
CA LYS A 3 5.54 -22.92 10.58
C LYS A 3 6.02 -23.68 9.32
N ILE A 4 5.12 -23.91 8.36
CA ILE A 4 5.46 -24.64 7.14
C ILE A 4 6.48 -23.83 6.34
N TYR A 5 6.19 -22.55 6.08
CA TYR A 5 7.07 -21.72 5.25
C TYR A 5 8.38 -21.33 5.95
N SER A 6 8.37 -21.15 7.28
CA SER A 6 9.60 -20.85 8.04
C SER A 6 10.56 -22.03 8.18
N GLU A 7 10.06 -23.27 8.03
CA GLU A 7 10.86 -24.50 8.06
C GLU A 7 11.15 -25.05 6.65
N THR A 8 10.56 -24.45 5.61
CA THR A 8 10.75 -24.88 4.22
C THR A 8 12.11 -24.44 3.69
N GLU A 9 12.82 -25.36 3.04
CA GLU A 9 14.11 -25.10 2.40
C GLU A 9 13.96 -24.30 1.11
N VAL A 10 12.96 -24.60 0.28
CA VAL A 10 12.73 -23.92 -1.00
C VAL A 10 11.26 -23.58 -1.14
N VAL A 11 10.95 -22.30 -1.35
CA VAL A 11 9.61 -21.86 -1.73
C VAL A 11 9.59 -21.58 -3.23
N ASN A 12 8.77 -22.36 -3.94
CA ASN A 12 8.49 -22.15 -5.35
C ASN A 12 7.12 -21.49 -5.52
N ILE A 13 7.13 -20.28 -6.07
CA ILE A 13 5.96 -19.44 -6.29
C ILE A 13 5.45 -19.64 -7.72
N TRP A 14 4.32 -20.32 -7.85
CA TRP A 14 3.65 -20.48 -9.14
C TRP A 14 2.83 -19.24 -9.51
N LEU A 15 3.24 -18.55 -10.58
CA LEU A 15 2.57 -17.37 -11.12
C LEU A 15 1.49 -17.70 -12.16
N GLY A 16 1.47 -18.93 -12.69
CA GLY A 16 0.52 -19.35 -13.74
C GLY A 16 1.22 -19.92 -14.96
N GLU A 17 0.41 -20.31 -15.95
CA GLU A 17 0.89 -20.77 -17.26
C GLU A 17 1.67 -19.68 -18.00
N SER A 18 2.56 -20.09 -18.89
CA SER A 18 3.29 -19.16 -19.76
C SER A 18 2.34 -18.48 -20.76
N ASP A 19 2.53 -17.18 -20.92
CA ASP A 19 1.84 -16.32 -21.89
C ASP A 19 2.87 -15.44 -22.63
N ALA A 20 2.43 -14.63 -23.59
CA ALA A 20 3.34 -13.76 -24.35
C ALA A 20 4.07 -12.71 -23.47
N SER A 21 3.60 -12.41 -22.26
CA SER A 21 4.31 -11.53 -21.32
C SER A 21 5.42 -12.26 -20.56
N THR A 22 5.38 -13.59 -20.53
CA THR A 22 6.32 -14.44 -19.77
C THR A 22 7.69 -14.43 -20.40
N ASP A 23 7.77 -14.56 -21.73
CA ASP A 23 9.06 -14.51 -22.44
C ASP A 23 9.73 -13.14 -22.26
N SER A 24 8.96 -12.05 -22.36
CA SER A 24 9.45 -10.70 -22.08
C SER A 24 9.90 -10.54 -20.63
N LEU A 25 9.15 -11.07 -19.66
CA LEU A 25 9.53 -11.02 -18.25
C LEU A 25 10.86 -11.71 -18.00
N VAL A 26 11.05 -12.91 -18.55
CA VAL A 26 12.30 -13.66 -18.40
C VAL A 26 13.47 -12.90 -19.01
N GLU A 27 13.29 -12.36 -20.21
CA GLU A 27 14.33 -11.56 -20.88
C GLU A 27 14.69 -10.29 -20.08
N ILE A 28 13.71 -9.64 -19.47
CA ILE A 28 13.92 -8.46 -18.62
C ILE A 28 14.68 -8.86 -17.34
N VAL A 29 14.24 -9.91 -16.65
CA VAL A 29 14.78 -10.28 -15.35
C VAL A 29 16.17 -10.91 -15.46
N GLN A 30 16.44 -11.67 -16.52
CA GLN A 30 17.68 -12.45 -16.64
C GLN A 30 18.76 -11.77 -17.49
N HIS A 31 18.40 -10.90 -18.43
CA HIS A 31 19.36 -10.38 -19.42
C HIS A 31 19.36 -8.87 -19.52
N SER A 32 18.21 -8.25 -19.76
CA SER A 32 18.14 -6.87 -20.25
C SER A 32 17.92 -5.81 -19.16
N GLY A 33 17.32 -6.16 -18.03
CA GLY A 33 17.06 -5.25 -16.92
C GLY A 33 16.15 -4.07 -17.30
N VAL A 34 16.16 -3.03 -16.46
CA VAL A 34 15.51 -1.75 -16.75
C VAL A 34 16.48 -0.88 -17.57
N PRO A 35 16.04 -0.24 -18.67
CA PRO A 35 16.92 0.62 -19.46
C PRO A 35 17.41 1.81 -18.62
N VAL A 36 18.66 2.22 -18.83
CA VAL A 36 19.24 3.40 -18.18
C VAL A 36 18.88 4.66 -18.97
N ARG A 37 18.50 5.73 -18.25
CA ARG A 37 18.18 7.01 -18.86
C ARG A 37 19.38 7.59 -19.62
N PRO A 38 19.22 8.02 -20.88
CA PRO A 38 20.30 8.66 -21.62
C PRO A 38 20.65 10.03 -21.03
N GLU A 39 21.93 10.38 -21.06
CA GLU A 39 22.39 11.68 -20.55
C GLU A 39 22.08 12.82 -21.52
N PRO A 40 21.51 13.95 -21.05
CA PRO A 40 21.29 15.11 -21.89
C PRO A 40 22.58 15.59 -22.58
N GLY A 41 22.52 15.74 -23.90
CA GLY A 41 23.65 16.24 -24.70
C GLY A 41 24.56 15.15 -25.30
N MET A 42 24.26 13.87 -25.09
CA MET A 42 24.96 12.79 -25.81
C MET A 42 24.66 12.79 -27.32
N GLU A 43 25.54 12.18 -28.10
CA GLU A 43 25.30 11.96 -29.53
C GLU A 43 24.05 11.07 -29.72
N GLU A 44 23.20 11.45 -30.68
CA GLU A 44 21.91 10.78 -30.94
C GLU A 44 20.95 10.71 -29.73
N PHE A 45 21.07 11.64 -28.75
CA PHE A 45 20.21 11.69 -27.55
C PHE A 45 18.72 11.48 -27.85
N GLU A 46 18.17 12.14 -28.87
CA GLU A 46 16.76 12.00 -29.24
C GLU A 46 16.37 10.56 -29.58
N LYS A 47 17.21 9.87 -30.38
CA LYS A 47 16.98 8.46 -30.73
C LYS A 47 17.11 7.57 -29.51
N ALA A 48 18.16 7.78 -28.70
CA ALA A 48 18.38 7.03 -27.47
C ALA A 48 17.23 7.19 -26.48
N ASN A 49 16.68 8.41 -26.38
CA ASN A 49 15.55 8.75 -25.51
C ASN A 49 14.24 8.09 -25.97
N ILE A 50 13.99 8.02 -27.29
CA ILE A 50 12.86 7.27 -27.84
C ILE A 50 12.98 5.77 -27.53
N ILE A 51 14.18 5.18 -27.72
CA ILE A 51 14.43 3.77 -27.42
C ILE A 51 14.25 3.48 -25.93
N PHE A 52 14.81 4.34 -25.07
CA PHE A 52 14.64 4.28 -23.61
C PHE A 52 13.16 4.28 -23.22
N ALA A 53 12.39 5.25 -23.72
CA ALA A 53 10.98 5.40 -23.35
C ALA A 53 10.12 4.20 -23.80
N LYS A 54 10.33 3.70 -25.03
CA LYS A 54 9.66 2.48 -25.53
C LYS A 54 9.99 1.24 -24.68
N ARG A 55 11.27 1.07 -24.32
CA ARG A 55 11.70 -0.04 -23.45
C ARG A 55 11.14 0.09 -22.04
N LEU A 56 11.16 1.27 -21.45
CA LEU A 56 10.62 1.53 -20.12
C LEU A 56 9.10 1.24 -20.08
N GLU A 57 8.36 1.67 -21.11
CA GLU A 57 6.93 1.35 -21.23
C GLU A 57 6.67 -0.16 -21.39
N THR A 58 7.54 -0.86 -22.12
CA THR A 58 7.49 -2.32 -22.26
C THR A 58 7.68 -3.00 -20.91
N VAL A 59 8.73 -2.65 -20.16
CA VAL A 59 8.97 -3.19 -18.82
C VAL A 59 7.79 -2.89 -17.89
N ALA A 60 7.31 -1.65 -17.87
CA ALA A 60 6.15 -1.26 -17.07
C ALA A 60 4.90 -2.09 -17.43
N THR A 61 4.65 -2.32 -18.72
CA THR A 61 3.49 -3.09 -19.19
C THR A 61 3.59 -4.54 -18.78
N VAL A 62 4.76 -5.17 -18.93
CA VAL A 62 5.02 -6.55 -18.50
C VAL A 62 4.82 -6.68 -16.98
N ILE A 63 5.41 -5.79 -16.18
CA ILE A 63 5.28 -5.79 -14.72
C ILE A 63 3.82 -5.61 -14.29
N ASN A 64 3.04 -4.75 -14.97
CA ASN A 64 1.60 -4.63 -14.74
C ASN A 64 0.84 -5.94 -15.01
N ILE A 65 1.12 -6.64 -16.11
CA ILE A 65 0.49 -7.93 -16.43
C ILE A 65 0.81 -8.96 -15.33
N VAL A 66 2.08 -9.03 -14.92
CA VAL A 66 2.53 -9.96 -13.89
C VAL A 66 1.86 -9.68 -12.54
N ALA A 67 1.76 -8.41 -12.14
CA ALA A 67 1.11 -8.02 -10.89
C ALA A 67 -0.38 -8.37 -10.85
N MET A 68 -1.02 -8.50 -12.01
CA MET A 68 -2.43 -8.90 -12.11
C MET A 68 -2.65 -10.40 -11.99
N ARG A 69 -1.58 -11.20 -11.94
CA ARG A 69 -1.70 -12.65 -11.78
C ARG A 69 -2.32 -13.01 -10.43
N PRO A 70 -3.18 -14.05 -10.37
CA PRO A 70 -3.96 -14.37 -9.18
C PRO A 70 -3.13 -14.57 -7.90
N TRP A 71 -1.89 -15.06 -8.03
CA TRP A 71 -1.00 -15.28 -6.89
C TRP A 71 -0.86 -14.03 -6.03
N TRP A 72 -0.57 -12.88 -6.64
CA TRP A 72 -0.31 -11.61 -5.94
C TRP A 72 -1.49 -11.08 -5.13
N ARG A 73 -2.71 -11.50 -5.48
CA ARG A 73 -3.92 -11.04 -4.80
C ARG A 73 -4.24 -11.86 -3.56
N ARG A 74 -3.65 -13.03 -3.32
CA ARG A 74 -4.07 -13.85 -2.16
C ARG A 74 -3.35 -13.37 -0.91
N VAL A 75 -4.06 -13.29 0.22
CA VAL A 75 -3.47 -12.87 1.51
C VAL A 75 -2.32 -13.77 1.97
N TRP A 76 -2.48 -15.08 1.78
CA TRP A 76 -1.54 -16.10 2.25
C TRP A 76 -0.17 -16.06 1.58
N THR A 77 -0.05 -15.43 0.40
CA THR A 77 1.23 -15.37 -0.31
C THR A 77 2.26 -14.51 0.38
N VAL A 78 1.82 -13.64 1.29
CA VAL A 78 2.75 -12.85 2.11
C VAL A 78 3.57 -13.76 3.02
N GLN A 79 2.93 -14.75 3.65
CA GLN A 79 3.67 -15.75 4.42
C GLN A 79 4.55 -16.64 3.53
N GLU A 80 4.09 -16.97 2.31
CA GLU A 80 4.87 -17.75 1.34
C GLU A 80 6.23 -17.10 1.05
N CYS A 81 6.24 -15.80 0.75
CA CYS A 81 7.46 -15.11 0.38
C CYS A 81 8.27 -14.55 1.54
N ILE A 82 7.64 -14.06 2.62
CA ILE A 82 8.37 -13.41 3.72
C ILE A 82 9.01 -14.43 4.66
N LEU A 83 8.31 -15.52 5.01
CA LEU A 83 8.79 -16.46 6.04
C LEU A 83 9.90 -17.39 5.55
N SER A 84 10.02 -17.58 4.23
CA SER A 84 11.02 -18.47 3.65
C SER A 84 12.45 -18.05 4.04
N ARG A 85 13.31 -19.00 4.40
CA ARG A 85 14.70 -18.68 4.78
C ARG A 85 15.56 -18.33 3.57
N ASN A 86 15.40 -19.09 2.50
CA ASN A 86 16.12 -18.91 1.25
C ASN A 86 15.34 -18.04 0.27
N ASP A 87 16.03 -17.48 -0.72
CA ASP A 87 15.40 -16.65 -1.74
C ASP A 87 14.29 -17.42 -2.49
N PRO A 88 13.03 -16.94 -2.51
CA PRO A 88 11.95 -17.60 -3.24
C PRO A 88 12.24 -17.67 -4.73
N ILE A 89 11.77 -18.73 -5.37
CA ILE A 89 11.86 -18.89 -6.83
C ILE A 89 10.49 -18.65 -7.41
N PHE A 90 10.36 -17.72 -8.34
CA PHE A 90 9.16 -17.56 -9.15
C PHE A 90 9.19 -18.54 -10.32
N GLN A 91 8.06 -19.20 -10.57
CA GLN A 91 7.85 -20.08 -11.71
C GLN A 91 6.62 -19.62 -12.51
N CYS A 92 6.78 -19.47 -13.81
CA CYS A 92 5.70 -19.15 -14.75
C CYS A 92 5.82 -20.08 -15.97
N GLY A 93 4.91 -21.05 -16.08
CA GLY A 93 5.09 -22.18 -17.00
C GLY A 93 6.39 -22.94 -16.70
N PHE A 94 7.28 -23.05 -17.68
CA PHE A 94 8.60 -23.66 -17.51
C PHE A 94 9.70 -22.66 -17.17
N ALA A 95 9.40 -21.36 -17.20
CA ALA A 95 10.37 -20.33 -16.87
C ALA A 95 10.48 -20.14 -15.35
N THR A 96 11.71 -19.93 -14.88
CA THR A 96 12.00 -19.66 -13.47
C THR A 96 12.93 -18.47 -13.31
N PHE A 97 12.71 -17.65 -12.28
CA PHE A 97 13.58 -16.53 -11.93
C PHE A 97 13.55 -16.28 -10.42
N SER A 98 14.61 -15.67 -9.89
CA SER A 98 14.75 -15.44 -8.45
C SER A 98 13.93 -14.24 -7.97
N TRP A 99 13.64 -14.22 -6.67
CA TRP A 99 12.99 -13.10 -6.01
C TRP A 99 13.86 -11.85 -6.09
N GLU A 100 15.16 -11.98 -5.82
CA GLU A 100 16.11 -10.87 -5.92
C GLU A 100 16.09 -10.20 -7.31
N SER A 101 16.22 -10.98 -8.38
CA SER A 101 16.27 -10.43 -9.74
C SER A 101 14.94 -9.77 -10.14
N PHE A 102 13.80 -10.35 -9.73
CA PHE A 102 12.49 -9.78 -10.01
C PHE A 102 12.30 -8.42 -9.32
N PHE A 103 12.65 -8.32 -8.04
CA PHE A 103 12.48 -7.08 -7.29
C PHE A 103 13.52 -6.01 -7.60
N SER A 104 14.71 -6.40 -8.07
CA SER A 104 15.69 -5.46 -8.63
C SER A 104 15.11 -4.72 -9.85
N VAL A 105 14.43 -5.44 -10.75
CA VAL A 105 13.73 -4.83 -11.90
C VAL A 105 12.62 -3.89 -11.45
N ILE A 106 11.80 -4.30 -10.49
CA ILE A 106 10.73 -3.44 -9.96
C ILE A 106 11.33 -2.16 -9.36
N HIS A 107 12.35 -2.29 -8.51
CA HIS A 107 13.00 -1.15 -7.88
C HIS A 107 13.58 -0.16 -8.90
N ALA A 108 14.32 -0.65 -9.90
CA ALA A 108 14.87 0.17 -10.97
C ALA A 108 13.76 0.86 -11.80
N LEU A 109 12.64 0.17 -12.05
CA LEU A 109 11.49 0.75 -12.73
C LEU A 109 10.87 1.91 -11.92
N PHE A 110 10.76 1.76 -10.60
CA PHE A 110 10.27 2.83 -9.72
C PHE A 110 11.19 4.05 -9.73
N ILE A 111 12.52 3.84 -9.72
CA ILE A 111 13.49 4.94 -9.84
C ILE A 111 13.28 5.68 -11.16
N GLU A 112 13.26 4.96 -12.29
CA GLU A 112 13.20 5.58 -13.61
C GLU A 112 11.87 6.26 -13.92
N THR A 113 10.76 5.80 -13.33
CA THR A 113 9.43 6.38 -13.52
C THR A 113 9.13 7.60 -12.65
N ARG A 114 9.91 7.84 -11.58
CA ARG A 114 9.81 9.07 -10.76
C ARG A 114 10.26 10.32 -11.51
N PHE A 115 11.15 10.18 -12.47
CA PHE A 115 11.63 11.30 -13.27
C PHE A 115 10.71 11.52 -14.47
N GLU A 116 10.17 12.73 -14.62
CA GLU A 116 9.10 13.17 -15.55
C GLU A 116 8.93 12.33 -16.83
N LYS A 117 7.65 12.11 -17.18
CA LYS A 117 7.23 11.41 -18.41
C LYS A 117 7.87 12.06 -19.62
N THR A 118 8.86 11.37 -20.18
CA THR A 118 9.32 11.62 -21.53
C THR A 118 8.13 11.44 -22.47
N SER A 119 7.76 12.48 -23.22
CA SER A 119 6.73 12.39 -24.25
C SER A 119 7.17 11.36 -25.31
N ILE A 120 6.51 10.20 -25.31
CA ILE A 120 6.78 9.14 -26.28
C ILE A 120 6.25 9.60 -27.65
N SER A 121 7.07 9.49 -28.70
CA SER A 121 6.59 9.63 -30.07
C SER A 121 5.70 8.44 -30.46
N HIS A 122 4.56 8.71 -31.09
CA HIS A 122 3.51 7.75 -31.45
C HIS A 122 3.89 6.72 -32.55
N GLU A 123 5.16 6.38 -32.70
CA GLU A 123 5.53 5.30 -33.61
C GLU A 123 5.00 3.96 -33.08
N ALA A 124 4.13 3.32 -33.86
CA ALA A 124 3.54 2.05 -33.52
C ALA A 124 4.60 0.96 -33.36
N ASP A 125 4.71 0.40 -32.15
CA ASP A 125 5.48 -0.81 -31.86
C ASP A 125 4.49 -1.99 -31.74
N PRO A 126 4.45 -2.92 -32.71
CA PRO A 126 3.50 -4.02 -32.71
C PRO A 126 3.60 -4.94 -31.48
N GLN A 127 4.80 -5.12 -30.91
CA GLN A 127 4.99 -5.97 -29.73
C GLN A 127 4.42 -5.30 -28.48
N LEU A 128 4.68 -4.01 -28.32
CA LEU A 128 4.13 -3.22 -27.22
C LEU A 128 2.61 -3.13 -27.30
N GLU A 129 2.04 -2.96 -28.50
CA GLU A 129 0.58 -2.96 -28.69
C GLU A 129 -0.04 -4.32 -28.35
N GLN A 130 0.62 -5.44 -28.71
CA GLN A 130 0.17 -6.77 -28.29
C GLN A 130 0.18 -6.93 -26.76
N LEU A 131 1.22 -6.44 -26.08
CA LEU A 131 1.31 -6.45 -24.62
C LEU A 131 0.23 -5.56 -23.98
N LYS A 132 -0.05 -4.39 -24.55
CA LYS A 132 -1.15 -3.52 -24.10
C LYS A 132 -2.51 -4.20 -24.23
N LEU A 133 -2.76 -4.87 -25.35
CA LEU A 133 -3.98 -5.67 -25.54
C LEU A 133 -4.09 -6.80 -24.51
N LEU A 134 -2.99 -7.51 -24.24
CA LEU A 134 -2.96 -8.55 -23.20
C LEU A 134 -3.21 -7.98 -21.80
N ARG A 135 -2.58 -6.85 -21.46
CA ARG A 135 -2.84 -6.13 -20.21
C ARG A 135 -4.32 -5.78 -20.10
N ASP A 136 -4.92 -5.26 -21.16
CA ASP A 136 -6.33 -4.85 -21.15
C ASP A 136 -7.26 -6.07 -21.05
N GLN A 137 -6.91 -7.21 -21.68
CA GLN A 137 -7.62 -8.48 -21.53
C GLN A 137 -7.51 -9.04 -20.11
N VAL A 138 -6.32 -9.06 -19.52
CA VAL A 138 -6.10 -9.48 -18.13
C VAL A 138 -6.81 -8.53 -17.15
N SER A 139 -6.96 -7.25 -17.55
CA SER A 139 -7.70 -6.24 -16.80
C SER A 139 -9.23 -6.28 -17.04
N SER A 140 -9.77 -7.27 -17.76
CA SER A 140 -11.21 -7.39 -18.10
C SER A 140 -12.09 -7.68 -16.88
N GLY A 141 -12.22 -6.69 -15.99
CA GLY A 141 -12.95 -6.71 -14.74
C GLY A 141 -12.26 -5.91 -13.63
N ALA A 142 -10.94 -5.81 -13.69
CA ALA A 142 -10.10 -5.12 -12.71
C ALA A 142 -9.62 -3.78 -13.27
N LYS A 143 -10.03 -2.65 -12.67
CA LYS A 143 -9.63 -1.32 -13.17
C LYS A 143 -8.10 -1.18 -13.08
N LEU A 144 -7.47 -0.42 -13.97
CA LEU A 144 -6.02 -0.09 -13.93
C LEU A 144 -5.52 0.35 -12.53
N ASN A 145 -6.41 0.92 -11.71
CA ASN A 145 -6.15 1.23 -10.31
C ASN A 145 -5.80 -0.01 -9.47
N GLU A 146 -6.45 -1.16 -9.68
CA GLU A 146 -6.15 -2.42 -8.99
C GLU A 146 -4.75 -2.92 -9.31
N ALA A 147 -4.29 -2.79 -10.57
CA ALA A 147 -2.93 -3.16 -10.97
C ALA A 147 -1.89 -2.30 -10.24
N ARG A 148 -2.14 -0.98 -10.16
CA ARG A 148 -1.28 -0.04 -9.42
C ARG A 148 -1.23 -0.35 -7.92
N GLN A 149 -2.38 -0.62 -7.30
CA GLN A 149 -2.46 -0.99 -5.88
C GLN A 149 -1.71 -2.29 -5.62
N THR A 150 -1.93 -3.29 -6.48
CA THR A 150 -1.23 -4.57 -6.35
C THR A 150 0.27 -4.36 -6.49
N LEU A 151 0.72 -3.54 -7.45
CA LEU A 151 2.13 -3.18 -7.59
C LEU A 151 2.71 -2.47 -6.36
N GLN A 152 1.98 -1.55 -5.76
CA GLN A 152 2.43 -0.88 -4.54
C GLN A 152 2.60 -1.87 -3.38
N ALA A 153 1.62 -2.75 -3.17
CA ALA A 153 1.69 -3.80 -2.17
C ALA A 153 2.82 -4.80 -2.45
N ILE A 154 3.08 -5.09 -3.73
CA ILE A 154 4.21 -5.91 -4.17
C ILE A 154 5.53 -5.23 -3.81
N SER A 155 5.69 -3.94 -4.11
CA SER A 155 6.92 -3.19 -3.87
C SER A 155 7.32 -3.07 -2.40
N ALA A 156 6.38 -3.23 -1.47
CA ALA A 156 6.67 -3.26 -0.03
C ALA A 156 7.29 -4.59 0.43
N LEU A 157 7.10 -5.68 -0.33
CA LEU A 157 7.50 -7.02 0.10
C LEU A 157 9.01 -7.21 0.33
N PRO A 158 9.93 -6.67 -0.51
CA PRO A 158 11.36 -6.84 -0.28
C PRO A 158 11.84 -6.23 1.04
N GLY A 159 11.40 -5.01 1.34
CA GLY A 159 11.75 -4.33 2.59
C GLY A 159 11.24 -5.09 3.81
N LEU A 160 10.00 -5.58 3.75
CA LEU A 160 9.41 -6.38 4.84
C LEU A 160 10.06 -7.76 4.98
N ARG A 161 10.49 -8.38 3.88
CA ARG A 161 11.26 -9.62 3.90
C ARG A 161 12.61 -9.41 4.58
N LEU A 162 13.35 -8.36 4.21
CA LEU A 162 14.62 -8.02 4.85
C LEU A 162 14.43 -7.74 6.35
N TRP A 163 13.40 -6.98 6.70
CA TRP A 163 13.04 -6.73 8.10
C TRP A 163 12.78 -8.02 8.87
N TYR A 164 11.94 -8.91 8.32
CA TYR A 164 11.61 -10.18 8.97
C TYR A 164 12.83 -11.08 9.09
N GLN A 165 13.70 -11.15 8.07
CA GLN A 165 14.93 -11.93 8.15
C GLN A 165 15.86 -11.42 9.26
N ALA A 166 15.92 -10.10 9.48
CA ALA A 166 16.74 -9.50 10.53
C ALA A 166 16.13 -9.63 11.94
N ASN A 167 14.82 -9.44 12.09
CA ASN A 167 14.17 -9.32 13.40
C ASN A 167 13.37 -10.56 13.83
N GLN A 168 13.05 -11.44 12.88
CA GLN A 168 12.17 -12.62 13.04
C GLN A 168 10.72 -12.29 13.43
N ASP A 169 10.32 -11.04 13.30
CA ASP A 169 8.95 -10.55 13.41
C ASP A 169 8.70 -9.36 12.48
N VAL A 170 7.42 -8.99 12.35
CA VAL A 170 6.98 -7.75 11.71
C VAL A 170 6.00 -7.06 12.66
N PRO A 171 6.19 -5.77 12.98
CA PRO A 171 5.25 -5.02 13.82
C PRO A 171 3.82 -5.09 13.27
N LEU A 172 2.84 -5.19 14.18
CA LEU A 172 1.42 -5.37 13.83
C LEU A 172 0.88 -4.30 12.88
N ALA A 173 1.24 -3.03 13.09
CA ALA A 173 0.87 -1.93 12.22
C ALA A 173 1.44 -2.06 10.79
N ASP A 174 2.65 -2.62 10.66
CA ASP A 174 3.30 -2.79 9.36
C ASP A 174 2.72 -3.98 8.60
N CYS A 175 2.20 -4.99 9.31
CA CYS A 175 1.48 -6.12 8.70
C CYS A 175 0.20 -5.68 7.96
N PHE A 176 -0.40 -4.55 8.33
CA PHE A 176 -1.59 -4.07 7.63
C PHE A 176 -1.29 -3.67 6.17
N SER A 177 -0.13 -3.03 5.92
CA SER A 177 0.29 -2.66 4.56
C SER A 177 0.36 -3.88 3.63
N LEU A 178 0.63 -5.06 4.18
CA LEU A 178 0.69 -6.33 3.46
C LEU A 178 -0.67 -6.82 2.98
N GLY A 179 -1.76 -6.42 3.62
CA GLY A 179 -3.13 -6.79 3.25
C GLY A 179 -3.76 -5.90 2.19
N LEU A 180 -3.16 -4.74 1.90
CA LEU A 180 -3.72 -3.80 0.94
C LEU A 180 -3.81 -4.40 -0.46
N GLY A 181 -5.00 -4.29 -1.08
CA GLY A 181 -5.27 -4.84 -2.42
C GLY A 181 -5.36 -6.37 -2.49
N ARG A 182 -5.23 -7.08 -1.35
CA ARG A 182 -5.35 -8.54 -1.29
C ARG A 182 -6.77 -8.98 -1.03
N GLN A 183 -7.10 -10.11 -1.62
CA GLN A 183 -8.37 -10.80 -1.59
C GLN A 183 -8.30 -11.99 -0.65
N THR A 184 -9.44 -12.27 -0.04
CA THR A 184 -9.67 -13.43 0.83
C THR A 184 -10.95 -14.11 0.41
N SER A 185 -10.95 -15.45 0.39
CA SER A 185 -12.19 -16.22 0.17
C SER A 185 -13.01 -16.34 1.45
N VAL A 186 -12.35 -16.23 2.60
CA VAL A 186 -12.93 -16.22 3.93
C VAL A 186 -12.43 -14.96 4.63
N ALA A 187 -13.33 -14.10 5.11
CA ALA A 187 -12.97 -12.80 5.67
C ALA A 187 -11.94 -12.91 6.82
N HIS A 188 -12.05 -13.91 7.70
CA HIS A 188 -11.09 -14.13 8.79
C HIS A 188 -9.63 -14.22 8.33
N ASP A 189 -9.41 -14.77 7.12
CA ASP A 189 -8.06 -14.95 6.57
C ASP A 189 -7.34 -13.63 6.34
N TYR A 190 -8.05 -12.50 6.29
CA TYR A 190 -7.39 -11.21 6.18
C TYR A 190 -6.48 -10.95 7.38
N ILE A 191 -6.88 -11.37 8.58
CA ILE A 191 -6.06 -11.30 9.78
C ILE A 191 -5.17 -12.54 9.91
N TYR A 192 -5.75 -13.73 9.73
CA TYR A 192 -5.01 -14.99 9.93
C TYR A 192 -3.86 -15.18 8.94
N GLY A 193 -3.97 -14.55 7.77
CA GLY A 193 -2.95 -14.51 6.72
C GLY A 193 -1.64 -13.83 7.14
N PHE A 194 -1.63 -13.04 8.22
CA PHE A 194 -0.42 -12.36 8.70
C PHE A 194 0.08 -12.85 10.06
N LEU A 195 -0.67 -13.71 10.77
CA LEU A 195 -0.30 -14.15 12.13
C LEU A 195 1.08 -14.78 12.21
N GLY A 196 1.55 -15.46 11.15
CA GLY A 196 2.88 -16.06 11.11
C GLY A 196 4.03 -15.04 11.15
N LEU A 197 3.76 -13.77 10.87
CA LEU A 197 4.73 -12.67 10.83
C LEU A 197 4.82 -11.93 12.17
N LEU A 198 3.77 -12.01 12.99
CA LEU A 198 3.70 -11.25 14.24
C LEU A 198 4.67 -11.79 15.30
N PRO A 199 5.13 -10.94 16.24
CA PRO A 199 5.78 -11.38 17.46
C PRO A 199 4.94 -12.41 18.21
N ASP A 200 5.58 -13.40 18.85
CA ASP A 200 4.87 -14.51 19.52
C ASP A 200 3.85 -14.02 20.56
N HIS A 201 4.21 -13.02 21.35
CA HIS A 201 3.34 -12.45 22.39
C HIS A 201 2.09 -11.73 21.85
N GLU A 202 2.13 -11.23 20.62
CA GLU A 202 0.96 -10.65 19.94
C GLU A 202 0.15 -11.74 19.23
N ARG A 203 0.83 -12.68 18.57
CA ARG A 203 0.22 -13.82 17.88
C ARG A 203 -0.64 -14.65 18.82
N GLU A 204 -0.16 -14.94 20.02
CA GLU A 204 -0.87 -15.73 21.04
C GLU A 204 -2.16 -15.07 21.54
N ARG A 205 -2.29 -13.73 21.39
CA ARG A 205 -3.49 -12.98 21.76
C ARG A 205 -4.61 -13.09 20.72
N VAL A 206 -4.29 -13.53 19.50
CA VAL A 206 -5.28 -13.71 18.42
C VAL A 206 -5.66 -15.19 18.32
N SER A 207 -6.87 -15.52 18.78
CA SER A 207 -7.41 -16.88 18.67
C SER A 207 -7.94 -17.17 17.26
N ILE A 208 -7.49 -18.26 16.65
CA ILE A 208 -7.99 -18.75 15.35
C ILE A 208 -9.30 -19.52 15.57
N ASP A 209 -10.43 -18.91 15.23
CA ASP A 209 -11.76 -19.51 15.40
C ASP A 209 -12.73 -19.07 14.28
N TYR A 210 -12.77 -19.87 13.21
CA TYR A 210 -13.68 -19.67 12.08
C TYR A 210 -15.17 -19.84 12.42
N ARG A 211 -15.52 -20.29 13.64
CA ARG A 211 -16.93 -20.41 14.08
C ARG A 211 -17.49 -19.09 14.58
N ARG A 212 -16.63 -18.13 14.94
CA ARG A 212 -17.04 -16.79 15.34
C ARG A 212 -17.31 -15.92 14.12
N SER A 213 -18.02 -14.82 14.32
CA SER A 213 -18.14 -13.80 13.29
C SER A 213 -16.74 -13.30 12.91
N TYR A 214 -16.50 -13.08 11.62
CA TYR A 214 -15.25 -12.45 11.17
C TYR A 214 -15.10 -11.05 11.78
N TRP A 215 -16.23 -10.40 12.09
CA TRP A 215 -16.25 -9.09 12.74
C TRP A 215 -15.68 -9.12 14.15
N ASP A 216 -15.94 -10.18 14.92
CA ASP A 216 -15.36 -10.35 16.26
C ASP A 216 -13.83 -10.49 16.17
N THR A 217 -13.36 -11.15 15.10
CA THR A 217 -11.92 -11.30 14.81
C THR A 217 -11.30 -9.95 14.48
N TYR A 218 -11.94 -9.16 13.61
CA TYR A 218 -11.45 -7.82 13.27
C TYR A 218 -11.49 -6.88 14.47
N SER A 219 -12.54 -6.93 15.29
CA SER A 219 -12.64 -6.13 16.50
C SER A 219 -11.52 -6.44 17.49
N ALA A 220 -11.27 -7.72 17.76
CA ALA A 220 -10.17 -8.15 18.61
C ALA A 220 -8.80 -7.76 18.04
N PHE A 221 -8.63 -7.81 16.72
CA PHE A 221 -7.40 -7.39 16.05
C PHE A 221 -7.17 -5.88 16.19
N TYR A 222 -8.20 -5.06 15.99
CA TYR A 222 -8.09 -3.61 16.16
C TYR A 222 -7.82 -3.23 17.62
N ASP A 223 -8.41 -3.94 18.59
CA ASP A 223 -8.08 -3.75 20.00
C ASP A 223 -6.60 -4.00 20.26
N LEU A 224 -6.08 -5.11 19.73
CA LEU A 224 -4.66 -5.44 19.82
C LEU A 224 -3.81 -4.36 19.13
N LEU A 225 -4.16 -3.95 17.92
CA LEU A 225 -3.46 -2.93 17.13
C LEU A 225 -3.34 -1.61 17.88
N LEU A 226 -4.45 -1.10 18.42
CA LEU A 226 -4.45 0.17 19.14
C LEU A 226 -3.71 0.07 20.48
N GLU A 227 -3.76 -1.08 21.14
CA GLU A 227 -3.07 -1.32 22.40
C GLU A 227 -1.55 -1.39 22.22
N VAL A 228 -1.05 -2.13 21.22
CA VAL A 228 0.39 -2.41 21.07
C VAL A 228 1.10 -1.43 20.16
N SER A 229 0.42 -0.89 19.14
CA SER A 229 1.04 -0.01 18.14
C SER A 229 0.82 1.48 18.41
N GLY A 230 0.01 1.84 19.42
CA GLY A 230 -0.29 3.22 19.77
C GLY A 230 -0.67 4.06 18.55
N TRP A 231 0.08 5.14 18.32
CA TRP A 231 -0.13 6.04 17.18
C TRP A 231 0.05 5.37 15.80
N ARG A 232 0.96 4.38 15.67
CA ARG A 232 1.13 3.63 14.41
C ARG A 232 -0.10 2.79 14.09
N GLY A 233 -0.81 2.35 15.13
CA GLY A 233 -2.12 1.70 14.98
C GLY A 233 -3.19 2.64 14.44
N LEU A 234 -3.14 3.94 14.76
CA LEU A 234 -4.04 4.94 14.17
C LEU A 234 -3.65 5.28 12.73
N GLN A 235 -2.36 5.25 12.39
CA GLN A 235 -1.91 5.48 11.01
C GLN A 235 -2.49 4.46 10.04
N VAL A 236 -2.68 3.20 10.48
CA VAL A 236 -3.38 2.17 9.71
C VAL A 236 -4.78 2.64 9.28
N LEU A 237 -5.51 3.35 10.15
CA LEU A 237 -6.86 3.85 9.85
C LEU A 237 -6.85 4.88 8.70
N ILE A 238 -5.81 5.70 8.60
CA ILE A 238 -5.64 6.67 7.49
C ILE A 238 -5.50 5.95 6.14
N MET A 239 -4.92 4.76 6.15
CA MET A 239 -4.64 3.94 4.97
C MET A 239 -5.78 2.97 4.61
N THR A 240 -6.91 3.02 5.32
CA THR A 240 -8.07 2.14 5.11
C THR A 240 -9.29 2.89 4.58
N SER A 241 -10.09 2.19 3.79
CA SER A 241 -11.37 2.68 3.29
C SER A 241 -12.48 2.40 4.31
N PHE A 242 -13.22 3.44 4.69
CA PHE A 242 -14.37 3.34 5.57
C PHE A 242 -15.65 3.15 4.76
N HIS A 243 -16.11 1.91 4.66
CA HIS A 243 -17.36 1.56 3.98
C HIS A 243 -18.38 1.04 5.00
N ASN A 244 -18.94 1.94 5.82
CA ASN A 244 -20.02 1.60 6.74
C ASN A 244 -21.36 2.09 6.16
N THR A 245 -22.07 1.20 5.47
CA THR A 245 -23.30 1.57 4.75
C THR A 245 -24.58 1.34 5.56
N ASP A 246 -24.53 0.56 6.65
CA ASP A 246 -25.72 0.16 7.41
C ASP A 246 -25.77 0.71 8.85
N GLY A 247 -24.70 1.33 9.35
CA GLY A 247 -24.63 1.92 10.69
C GLY A 247 -24.67 0.88 11.83
N SER A 248 -24.62 -0.42 11.51
CA SER A 248 -24.67 -1.51 12.49
C SER A 248 -23.34 -1.69 13.24
N ARG A 249 -22.29 -1.06 12.74
CA ARG A 249 -20.88 -1.22 13.15
C ARG A 249 -20.27 0.12 13.58
N PRO A 250 -19.24 0.11 14.45
CA PRO A 250 -18.47 1.32 14.74
C PRO A 250 -17.98 2.01 13.47
N SER A 251 -18.17 3.33 13.38
CA SER A 251 -17.76 4.14 12.23
C SER A 251 -16.25 4.24 12.05
N TRP A 252 -15.48 4.05 13.12
CA TRP A 252 -14.03 4.10 13.14
C TRP A 252 -13.35 2.77 12.80
N MET A 253 -14.11 1.68 12.63
CA MET A 253 -13.53 0.35 12.35
C MET A 253 -13.77 -0.06 10.89
N PRO A 254 -12.73 -0.07 10.05
CA PRO A 254 -12.81 -0.56 8.68
C PRO A 254 -13.20 -2.04 8.61
N ASP A 255 -13.96 -2.41 7.56
CA ASP A 255 -14.16 -3.82 7.21
C ASP A 255 -13.06 -4.24 6.23
N PHE A 256 -12.10 -5.05 6.71
CA PHE A 256 -11.02 -5.53 5.86
C PHE A 256 -11.47 -6.39 4.68
N SER A 257 -12.62 -7.06 4.79
CA SER A 257 -13.14 -7.92 3.72
C SER A 257 -13.67 -7.13 2.52
N THR A 258 -13.92 -5.84 2.70
CA THR A 258 -14.44 -4.93 1.67
C THR A 258 -13.47 -3.79 1.36
N GLN A 259 -12.19 -3.91 1.71
CA GLN A 259 -11.21 -2.87 1.40
C GLN A 259 -11.04 -2.76 -0.11
N THR A 260 -11.28 -1.56 -0.61
CA THR A 260 -11.12 -1.21 -2.02
C THR A 260 -10.38 0.12 -2.14
N ASP A 261 -9.68 0.29 -3.25
CA ASP A 261 -8.99 1.51 -3.70
C ASP A 261 -8.35 2.41 -2.62
N VAL A 262 -7.13 2.04 -2.22
CA VAL A 262 -6.32 2.79 -1.26
C VAL A 262 -6.05 4.22 -1.73
N HIS A 263 -6.03 4.50 -3.03
CA HIS A 263 -5.69 5.84 -3.53
C HIS A 263 -6.92 6.74 -3.68
N GLU A 264 -8.06 6.22 -4.15
CA GLU A 264 -9.27 7.03 -4.35
C GLU A 264 -10.07 7.28 -3.06
N CYS A 265 -9.97 6.37 -2.07
CA CYS A 265 -10.87 6.33 -0.92
C CYS A 265 -10.18 6.40 0.46
N THR A 266 -8.85 6.61 0.51
CA THR A 266 -8.11 6.70 1.78
C THR A 266 -7.26 7.96 1.86
N GLY A 267 -6.83 8.31 3.07
CA GLY A 267 -5.87 9.37 3.32
C GLY A 267 -4.42 8.94 3.08
N PHE A 268 -4.14 7.89 2.30
CA PHE A 268 -2.79 7.38 2.10
C PHE A 268 -1.78 8.48 1.67
N PHE A 269 -2.20 9.43 0.83
CA PHE A 269 -1.37 10.57 0.43
C PHE A 269 -1.02 11.48 1.62
N LEU A 270 -1.94 11.62 2.58
CA LEU A 270 -1.70 12.36 3.82
C LEU A 270 -0.66 11.65 4.69
N ALA A 271 -0.62 10.31 4.69
CA ALA A 271 0.38 9.54 5.41
C ALA A 271 1.79 9.63 4.79
N ALA A 272 1.92 9.94 3.49
CA ALA A 272 3.19 9.95 2.77
C ALA A 272 4.02 11.24 2.99
N GLU A 273 3.39 12.37 3.31
CA GLU A 273 4.06 13.67 3.38
C GLU A 273 4.65 14.02 4.76
N GLN A 274 4.80 13.04 5.67
CA GLN A 274 5.26 13.29 7.06
C GLN A 274 4.42 14.35 7.81
N GLN A 275 3.17 14.58 7.37
CA GLN A 275 2.31 15.68 7.84
C GLN A 275 1.64 15.43 9.20
N PHE A 276 1.81 14.25 9.78
CA PHE A 276 1.14 13.84 11.02
C PHE A 276 2.18 13.56 12.10
N GLY A 277 2.11 14.33 13.17
CA GLY A 277 2.90 14.15 14.37
C GLY A 277 2.15 13.36 15.46
N THR A 278 2.90 12.80 16.39
CA THR A 278 2.37 12.10 17.57
C THR A 278 1.84 13.06 18.63
N LEU A 279 0.67 12.72 19.19
CA LEU A 279 0.30 13.11 20.55
C LEU A 279 0.49 11.87 21.42
N ASP A 280 1.36 11.93 22.43
CA ASP A 280 1.68 10.83 23.34
C ASP A 280 0.52 10.46 24.31
N ARG A 281 -0.73 10.74 23.96
CA ARG A 281 -1.86 10.65 24.89
C ARG A 281 -3.03 9.79 24.39
N MET A 282 -3.77 9.30 25.38
CA MET A 282 -4.58 8.09 25.41
C MET A 282 -5.39 7.81 24.13
N VAL A 283 -5.05 6.72 23.44
CA VAL A 283 -6.02 5.93 22.67
C VAL A 283 -6.65 4.95 23.64
N ALA A 284 -7.92 5.15 23.96
CA ALA A 284 -8.62 4.27 24.89
C ALA A 284 -9.94 3.83 24.27
N ARG A 285 -10.05 2.54 23.98
CA ARG A 285 -11.36 1.90 23.82
C ARG A 285 -11.84 1.49 25.22
N PRO A 286 -12.98 2.00 25.73
CA PRO A 286 -13.61 1.38 26.89
C PRO A 286 -13.88 -0.09 26.55
N LYS A 287 -13.42 -1.00 27.42
CA LYS A 287 -13.62 -2.43 27.31
C LYS A 287 -15.11 -2.70 27.05
N ASP A 288 -15.42 -3.46 26.00
CA ASP A 288 -16.78 -3.83 25.58
C ASP A 288 -17.65 -2.69 25.00
N SER A 289 -17.06 -1.59 24.52
CA SER A 289 -17.82 -0.52 23.85
C SER A 289 -17.52 -0.41 22.36
N ASP A 290 -18.51 -0.01 21.56
CA ASP A 290 -18.37 0.36 20.15
C ASP A 290 -17.77 1.77 19.95
N ILE A 291 -17.16 2.32 21.01
CA ILE A 291 -16.71 3.71 21.06
C ILE A 291 -15.18 3.75 21.14
N LEU A 292 -14.55 4.44 20.19
CA LEU A 292 -13.13 4.78 20.28
C LEU A 292 -13.02 6.18 20.89
N ARG A 293 -12.29 6.29 22.01
CA ARG A 293 -11.94 7.59 22.59
C ARG A 293 -10.53 7.96 22.21
N LEU A 294 -10.39 9.17 21.68
CA LEU A 294 -9.12 9.76 21.30
C LEU A 294 -8.97 11.09 22.05
N GLU A 295 -7.79 11.32 22.61
CA GLU A 295 -7.38 12.64 23.07
C GLU A 295 -6.72 13.38 21.92
N GLY A 296 -7.15 14.61 21.66
CA GLY A 296 -6.65 15.36 20.51
C GLY A 296 -6.85 16.86 20.65
N VAL A 297 -6.34 17.56 19.66
CA VAL A 297 -6.52 19.00 19.50
C VAL A 297 -7.72 19.23 18.60
N PHE A 298 -8.78 19.84 19.13
CA PHE A 298 -9.94 20.21 18.31
C PHE A 298 -9.56 21.36 17.38
N ILE A 299 -9.47 21.08 16.08
CA ILE A 299 -9.14 22.10 15.08
C ILE A 299 -10.42 22.81 14.65
N ASP A 300 -11.36 22.05 14.08
CA ASP A 300 -12.62 22.58 13.59
C ASP A 300 -13.68 21.48 13.39
N THR A 301 -14.90 21.89 13.08
CA THR A 301 -15.99 21.03 12.63
C THR A 301 -16.09 21.07 11.11
N VAL A 302 -16.17 19.91 10.46
CA VAL A 302 -16.39 19.85 9.01
C VAL A 302 -17.79 20.41 8.70
N ALA A 303 -17.84 21.59 8.09
CA ALA A 303 -19.09 22.28 7.77
C ALA A 303 -19.86 21.58 6.63
N CYS A 304 -19.14 21.05 5.65
CA CYS A 304 -19.71 20.41 4.48
C CYS A 304 -18.80 19.29 3.96
N LEU A 305 -19.42 18.25 3.41
CA LEU A 305 -18.74 17.18 2.69
C LEU A 305 -19.12 17.28 1.22
N TYR A 306 -18.13 17.15 0.35
CA TYR A 306 -18.35 17.11 -1.07
C TYR A 306 -17.85 15.79 -1.65
N PRO A 307 -18.53 15.23 -2.65
CA PRO A 307 -18.05 14.04 -3.33
C PRO A 307 -16.76 14.39 -4.08
N MET A 308 -15.68 13.68 -3.75
CA MET A 308 -14.42 13.76 -4.50
C MET A 308 -14.67 13.31 -5.96
N PRO A 309 -14.30 14.11 -6.98
CA PRO A 309 -14.38 13.67 -8.37
C PRO A 309 -13.54 12.41 -8.60
N LYS A 310 -14.03 11.47 -9.41
CA LYS A 310 -13.26 10.26 -9.75
C LYS A 310 -11.96 10.63 -10.46
N GLY A 311 -10.87 9.94 -10.12
CA GLY A 311 -9.56 10.10 -10.78
C GLY A 311 -8.67 11.23 -10.23
N THR A 312 -8.95 11.77 -9.04
CA THR A 312 -8.10 12.78 -8.37
C THR A 312 -6.94 12.18 -7.56
N ALA A 313 -6.75 10.86 -7.58
CA ALA A 313 -5.90 10.12 -6.65
C ALA A 313 -4.38 10.06 -6.99
N SER A 314 -3.86 10.90 -7.89
CA SER A 314 -2.43 10.94 -8.26
C SER A 314 -1.65 12.03 -7.51
N GLU A 315 -0.32 12.10 -7.60
CA GLU A 315 0.52 13.18 -7.00
C GLU A 315 0.05 14.62 -7.34
N THR A 316 -0.71 14.80 -8.42
CA THR A 316 -1.44 16.03 -8.76
C THR A 316 -2.74 16.23 -7.96
N ALA A 317 -2.99 15.43 -6.92
CA ALA A 317 -4.21 15.44 -6.10
C ALA A 317 -4.39 16.79 -5.43
N MET A 318 -3.34 17.37 -4.86
CA MET A 318 -3.46 18.66 -4.17
C MET A 318 -3.80 19.79 -5.16
N GLU A 319 -3.16 19.82 -6.33
CA GLU A 319 -3.47 20.79 -7.38
C GLU A 319 -4.90 20.63 -7.92
N ARG A 320 -5.36 19.39 -8.10
CA ARG A 320 -6.72 19.09 -8.55
C ARG A 320 -7.76 19.38 -7.47
N VAL A 321 -7.45 19.12 -6.21
CA VAL A 321 -8.30 19.44 -5.05
C VAL A 321 -8.42 20.95 -4.92
N MET A 322 -7.31 21.70 -5.06
CA MET A 322 -7.32 23.16 -5.06
C MET A 322 -8.11 23.73 -6.25
N ALA A 323 -7.89 23.22 -7.47
CA ALA A 323 -8.65 23.64 -8.65
C ALA A 323 -10.15 23.32 -8.53
N TRP A 324 -10.49 22.14 -8.01
CA TRP A 324 -11.88 21.75 -7.76
C TRP A 324 -12.53 22.59 -6.66
N ALA A 325 -11.78 22.95 -5.61
CA ALA A 325 -12.24 23.84 -4.56
C ALA A 325 -12.56 25.25 -5.08
N ASP A 326 -11.76 25.76 -6.02
CA ASP A 326 -12.04 27.01 -6.74
C ASP A 326 -13.33 26.88 -7.58
N GLU A 327 -13.55 25.73 -8.25
CA GLU A 327 -14.76 25.46 -9.05
C GLU A 327 -16.06 25.43 -8.22
N ILE A 328 -16.02 24.87 -7.00
CA ILE A 328 -17.18 24.84 -6.11
C ILE A 328 -17.38 26.14 -5.31
N GLY A 329 -16.52 27.15 -5.53
CA GLY A 329 -16.56 28.42 -4.83
C GLY A 329 -16.27 28.30 -3.33
N SER A 330 -15.57 27.24 -2.91
CA SER A 330 -15.10 27.13 -1.54
C SER A 330 -13.86 28.00 -1.38
N ASP A 331 -13.90 28.93 -0.43
CA ASP A 331 -12.80 29.85 -0.16
C ASP A 331 -11.68 29.12 0.60
N ILE A 332 -10.91 28.28 -0.09
CA ILE A 332 -9.68 27.65 0.47
C ILE A 332 -8.52 28.67 0.48
N SER A 333 -8.79 29.92 0.10
CA SER A 333 -7.78 30.99 0.00
C SER A 333 -7.39 31.58 1.36
N SER A 334 -6.78 30.79 2.24
CA SER A 334 -5.75 31.32 3.13
C SER A 334 -4.79 30.23 3.61
N ARG A 335 -3.58 30.20 3.03
CA ARG A 335 -2.42 29.69 3.76
C ARG A 335 -2.06 30.72 4.82
N SER A 336 -2.82 30.74 5.91
CA SER A 336 -2.31 31.28 7.17
C SER A 336 -1.77 30.08 7.94
N PHE A 337 -0.47 30.06 8.22
CA PHE A 337 0.04 29.24 9.31
C PHE A 337 -0.61 29.82 10.58
N MET A 338 -1.75 29.26 10.99
CA MET A 338 -2.34 29.59 12.28
C MET A 338 -1.55 28.83 13.34
N GLU A 339 -0.78 29.54 14.16
CA GLU A 339 -0.43 29.05 15.49
C GLU A 339 -1.73 28.98 16.29
N TYR A 340 -2.28 27.78 16.40
CA TYR A 340 -3.46 27.59 17.23
C TYR A 340 -3.04 27.42 18.69
N ASP A 341 -3.52 28.31 19.56
CA ASP A 341 -3.45 28.14 21.01
C ASP A 341 -4.69 27.35 21.46
N VAL A 342 -4.66 26.02 21.29
CA VAL A 342 -5.87 25.17 21.42
C VAL A 342 -5.95 24.48 22.78
N PRO A 343 -7.11 24.55 23.47
CA PRO A 343 -7.37 23.68 24.61
C PRO A 343 -7.57 22.22 24.19
N TYR A 344 -6.91 21.30 24.90
CA TYR A 344 -7.08 19.85 24.73
C TYR A 344 -8.54 19.42 24.86
N ALA A 345 -9.00 18.52 23.97
CA ALA A 345 -10.36 17.96 23.99
C ALA A 345 -10.34 16.42 23.89
N VAL A 346 -11.23 15.76 24.64
CA VAL A 346 -11.50 14.33 24.50
C VAL A 346 -12.65 14.16 23.51
N VAL A 347 -12.48 13.27 22.53
CA VAL A 347 -13.46 13.04 21.48
C VAL A 347 -13.83 11.56 21.40
N GLU A 348 -15.10 11.31 21.13
CA GLU A 348 -15.66 9.97 21.01
C GLU A 348 -16.07 9.71 19.55
N ALA A 349 -15.54 8.65 18.94
CA ALA A 349 -16.07 8.10 17.69
C ALA A 349 -16.99 6.92 18.03
N SER A 350 -18.26 6.97 17.61
CA SER A 350 -19.29 5.97 17.95
C SER A 350 -20.19 5.62 16.76
N LYS A 351 -21.05 4.62 16.94
CA LYS A 351 -22.11 4.22 15.98
C LYS A 351 -23.05 5.37 15.54
N GLN A 352 -23.15 6.45 16.31
CA GLN A 352 -24.09 7.56 16.08
C GLN A 352 -23.39 8.90 15.80
N ALA A 353 -22.08 8.92 15.54
CA ALA A 353 -21.36 10.17 15.30
C ALA A 353 -21.80 10.79 13.96
N HIS A 354 -22.83 11.63 13.99
CA HIS A 354 -23.33 12.43 12.86
C HIS A 354 -22.47 13.69 12.59
N THR A 355 -21.34 13.85 13.27
CA THR A 355 -20.45 15.01 13.12
C THR A 355 -19.05 14.53 12.75
N SER A 356 -18.65 14.79 11.51
CA SER A 356 -17.26 14.63 11.06
C SER A 356 -16.44 15.77 11.67
N ARG A 357 -15.61 15.48 12.67
CA ARG A 357 -14.70 16.47 13.29
C ARG A 357 -13.27 16.20 12.79
N LEU A 358 -12.51 17.25 12.49
CA LEU A 358 -11.14 17.17 11.93
C LEU A 358 -10.10 17.38 13.05
N PHE A 359 -9.05 16.56 13.11
CA PHE A 359 -8.03 16.59 14.17
C PHE A 359 -6.62 16.34 13.61
N LEU A 360 -5.61 17.06 14.11
CA LEU A 360 -4.18 16.80 13.86
C LEU A 360 -3.44 16.70 15.18
N GLY A 361 -2.43 15.83 15.23
CA GLY A 361 -1.40 15.83 16.27
C GLY A 361 -0.26 16.79 15.90
N ASN A 362 0.29 17.48 16.89
CA ASN A 362 1.25 18.57 16.73
C ASN A 362 2.69 18.07 17.01
N VAL A 363 3.69 18.29 16.15
CA VAL A 363 5.10 17.88 16.40
C VAL A 363 6.14 18.87 15.86
N ARG A 364 7.30 18.91 16.56
CA ARG A 364 8.59 19.51 16.14
C ARG A 364 9.49 18.48 15.43
N ILE A 365 10.23 18.97 14.44
CA ILE A 365 11.01 18.23 13.42
C ILE A 365 12.13 17.32 13.94
N GLU A 366 12.57 17.45 15.19
CA GLU A 366 13.86 16.91 15.65
C GLU A 366 13.81 15.44 16.15
N ASP A 367 12.63 14.85 16.37
CA ASP A 367 12.48 13.55 17.05
C ASP A 367 12.09 12.36 16.11
N ILE A 368 11.97 12.57 14.80
CA ILE A 368 11.30 11.61 13.90
C ILE A 368 12.25 10.53 13.32
N PHE A 369 13.57 10.76 13.33
CA PHE A 369 14.54 9.75 12.87
C PHE A 369 15.78 9.72 13.78
N GLY A 370 15.82 8.76 14.69
CA GLY A 370 17.09 8.20 15.18
C GLY A 370 17.73 7.28 14.14
N ILE A 371 17.73 7.67 12.86
CA ILE A 371 18.27 6.93 11.73
C ILE A 371 19.13 7.92 10.95
N ASP A 372 20.45 7.78 11.05
CA ASP A 372 21.43 8.50 10.24
C ASP A 372 21.13 8.33 8.75
N GLU A 373 21.15 9.44 8.02
CA GLU A 373 21.04 9.51 6.55
C GLU A 373 22.14 8.70 5.81
N ASP A 374 23.18 8.27 6.52
CA ASP A 374 24.36 7.58 5.95
C ASP A 374 24.15 6.07 5.66
N HIS A 375 22.99 5.47 5.97
CA HIS A 375 22.77 4.03 5.75
C HIS A 375 22.09 3.63 4.43
N PHE A 376 21.64 4.59 3.62
CA PHE A 376 21.00 4.28 2.32
C PHE A 376 21.92 4.41 1.09
N THR A 377 23.19 4.78 1.27
CA THR A 377 24.14 4.99 0.16
C THR A 377 25.12 3.84 -0.09
N SER A 378 24.99 2.71 0.61
CA SER A 378 25.77 1.52 0.28
C SER A 378 24.90 0.28 0.37
N TYR A 379 24.35 -0.17 -0.76
CA TYR A 379 24.39 -1.55 -1.27
C TYR A 379 23.87 -1.59 -2.70
#